data_AF-A0A087S1Y5-F1
#
_entry.id   AF-A0A087S1Y5-F1
#
_cell.length_a   1.000
_cell.length_b   1.000
_cell.length_c   1.000
_cell.angle_alpha   90.00
_cell.angle_beta   90.00
_cell.angle_gamma   90.00
#
_symmetry.space_group_name_H-M   'P 1'
#
loop_
_entity.id
_entity.type
_entity.pdbx_description
1 polymer ?
#
loop_
_entity_poly.entity_id
_entity_poly.type
_entity_poly.pdbx_seq_one_letter_code
_entity_poly.pdbx_strand_id
1 'polypeptide(L)' 'MTDAYVMLNCELGAEAEIVEKLKELEQVVDVFETIGTHDMLVKLQAENFEKIREIVSWNIQKLDKVRSTATLIKKDN' A
#
# COMPACT_ATOMS: atom_id res chain seq x y z
N MET A 1 -15.25 -0.61 -9.01
CA MET A 1 -13.92 -0.04 -8.67
C MET A 1 -13.96 0.42 -7.24
N THR A 2 -13.08 -0.15 -6.43
CA THR A 2 -12.98 0.07 -4.99
C THR A 2 -11.68 0.81 -4.71
N ASP A 3 -11.77 1.92 -3.97
CA ASP A 3 -10.60 2.64 -3.48
C ASP A 3 -10.17 2.08 -2.12
N ALA A 4 -8.87 1.94 -1.90
CA ALA A 4 -8.32 1.57 -0.60
C ALA A 4 -7.07 2.39 -0.28
N TYR A 5 -6.78 2.51 1.01
CA TYR A 5 -5.64 3.23 1.53
C TYR A 5 -4.85 2.28 2.42
N VAL A 6 -3.61 1.99 2.03
CA VAL A 6 -2.71 1.11 2.76
C VAL A 6 -1.69 1.97 3.47
N MET A 7 -1.75 1.99 4.79
CA MET A 7 -0.68 2.54 5.62
C MET A 7 0.38 1.45 5.80
N LEU A 8 1.65 1.82 5.67
CA LEU A 8 2.76 0.86 5.66
C LEU A 8 3.88 1.33 6.60
N ASN A 9 4.50 0.37 7.28
CA ASN A 9 5.78 0.56 7.97
C ASN A 9 6.83 -0.39 7.40
N CYS A 10 8.08 0.06 7.38
CA CYS A 10 9.21 -0.67 6.83
C CYS A 10 10.44 -0.60 7.73
N GLU A 11 11.53 -1.24 7.29
CA GLU A 11 12.83 -1.04 7.91
C GLU A 11 13.38 0.36 7.64
N LEU A 12 14.11 0.91 8.62
CA LEU A 12 14.68 2.25 8.51
C LEU A 12 15.58 2.36 7.27
N GLY A 13 15.31 3.34 6.42
CA GLY A 13 16.07 3.58 5.19
C GLY A 13 15.60 2.76 3.98
N ALA A 14 14.52 1.98 4.10
CA ALA A 14 13.93 1.21 3.01
C ALA A 14 12.83 1.97 2.24
N GLU A 15 12.43 3.15 2.70
CA GLU A 15 11.26 3.91 2.24
C GLU A 15 11.34 4.17 0.73
N ALA A 16 12.45 4.75 0.26
CA ALA A 16 12.65 5.09 -1.14
C ALA A 16 12.62 3.85 -2.06
N GLU A 17 13.21 2.73 -1.63
CA GLU A 17 13.21 1.47 -2.40
C GLU A 17 11.78 0.90 -2.53
N ILE A 18 11.01 0.93 -1.44
CA ILE A 18 9.64 0.43 -1.41
C ILE A 18 8.71 1.32 -2.23
N VAL A 19 8.88 2.65 -2.17
CA VAL A 19 8.14 3.61 -3.02
C VAL A 19 8.28 3.26 -4.50
N GLU A 20 9.51 3.03 -4.98
CA GLU A 20 9.74 2.72 -6.39
C GLU A 20 9.10 1.37 -6.78
N LYS A 21 9.23 0.34 -5.94
CA LYS A 21 8.55 -0.96 -6.16
C LYS A 21 7.03 -0.84 -6.17
N LEU A 22 6.45 0.02 -5.34
CA LEU A 22 5.00 0.23 -5.30
C LEU A 22 4.50 0.95 -6.56
N LYS A 23 5.26 1.91 -7.10
CA LYS A 23 4.91 2.61 -8.35
C LYS A 23 4.88 1.68 -9.57
N GLU A 24 5.54 0.53 -9.53
CA GLU A 24 5.49 -0.48 -10.60
C GLU A 24 4.17 -1.26 -10.62
N LEU A 25 3.38 -1.22 -9.54
CA LEU A 25 2.08 -1.88 -9.47
C LEU A 25 1.01 -1.00 -10.11
N GLU A 26 0.36 -1.51 -11.18
CA GLU A 26 -0.70 -0.80 -11.91
C GLU A 26 -1.83 -0.27 -11.01
N GLN A 27 -2.13 -0.98 -9.93
CA GLN A 27 -3.23 -0.64 -9.01
C GLN A 27 -2.85 0.46 -8.00
N VAL A 28 -1.58 0.84 -7.92
CA VAL A 28 -1.11 1.96 -7.09
C VAL A 28 -1.38 3.26 -7.83
N VAL A 29 -2.35 4.01 -7.33
CA VAL A 29 -2.72 5.33 -7.87
C VAL A 29 -1.81 6.42 -7.35
N ASP A 30 -1.37 6.30 -6.10
CA ASP A 30 -0.48 7.26 -5.45
C ASP A 30 0.26 6.60 -4.28
N VAL A 31 1.45 7.09 -3.99
CA VAL A 31 2.25 6.67 -2.84
C VAL A 31 3.17 7.80 -2.38
N PHE A 32 3.20 8.03 -1.08
CA PHE A 32 4.08 9.03 -0.47
C PHE A 32 4.47 8.64 0.96
N GLU A 33 5.63 9.14 1.38
CA GLU A 33 6.11 9.04 2.75
C GLU A 33 5.31 9.96 3.68
N THR A 34 5.14 9.54 4.93
CA THR A 34 4.38 10.28 5.93
C THR A 34 5.20 10.58 7.18
N ILE A 35 4.92 11.70 7.82
CA ILE A 35 5.40 11.99 9.18
C ILE A 35 4.30 11.55 10.15
N GLY A 36 4.54 10.49 10.91
CA GLY A 36 3.55 9.96 11.84
C GLY A 36 3.87 8.56 12.35
N THR A 37 2.83 7.77 12.62
CA THR A 37 2.96 6.38 13.10
C THR A 37 3.23 5.36 11.99
N HIS A 38 3.07 5.78 10.74
CA HIS A 38 3.34 4.97 9.57
C HIS A 38 4.35 5.72 8.70
N ASP A 39 5.16 4.96 7.97
CA ASP A 39 6.24 5.52 7.16
C ASP A 39 5.69 5.98 5.81
N MET A 40 4.62 5.33 5.32
CA MET A 40 4.06 5.60 3.99
C MET A 40 2.54 5.41 3.94
N LEU A 41 1.89 6.12 3.02
CA LEU A 41 0.51 5.88 2.61
C LEU A 41 0.44 5.56 1.12
N VAL A 42 -0.27 4.49 0.77
CA VAL A 42 -0.50 4.04 -0.60
C VAL A 42 -1.98 4.10 -0.91
N LYS A 43 -2.37 4.77 -2.00
CA LYS A 43 -3.72 4.72 -2.54
C LYS A 43 -3.79 3.63 -3.60
N LEU A 44 -4.66 2.65 -3.37
CA LEU A 44 -4.96 1.58 -4.32
C LEU A 44 -6.33 1.80 -4.97
N GLN A 45 -6.44 1.36 -6.21
CA GLN A 45 -7.72 1.22 -6.90
C GLN A 45 -7.77 -0.11 -7.65
N ALA A 46 -8.82 -0.90 -7.41
CA ALA A 46 -9.01 -2.18 -8.07
C ALA A 46 -10.49 -2.45 -8.36
N GLU A 47 -10.79 -3.57 -9.02
CA GLU A 47 -12.15 -3.92 -9.43
C GLU A 47 -13.12 -4.07 -8.24
N ASN A 48 -12.66 -4.74 -7.18
CA ASN A 48 -13.43 -5.09 -5.99
C ASN A 48 -12.53 -5.26 -4.74
N PHE A 49 -13.16 -5.54 -3.60
CA PHE A 49 -12.51 -5.75 -2.30
C PHE A 49 -11.55 -6.95 -2.30
N GLU A 50 -11.92 -8.05 -2.95
CA GLU A 50 -11.11 -9.26 -3.02
C GLU A 50 -9.78 -9.00 -3.72
N LYS A 51 -9.81 -8.23 -4.81
CA LYS A 51 -8.59 -7.82 -5.53
C LYS A 51 -7.70 -6.91 -4.71
N ILE A 52 -8.27 -5.95 -3.96
CA ILE A 52 -7.49 -5.15 -3.01
C ILE A 52 -6.77 -6.04 -1.99
N ARG A 53 -7.47 -7.01 -1.40
CA ARG A 53 -6.86 -7.95 -0.44
C ARG A 53 -5.73 -8.76 -1.07
N GLU A 54 -5.94 -9.27 -2.28
CA GLU A 54 -4.93 -10.02 -3.01
C GLU A 54 -3.66 -9.20 -3.22
N ILE A 55 -3.80 -7.96 -3.73
CA ILE A 55 -2.67 -7.05 -3.98
C ILE A 55 -1.91 -6.74 -2.69
N VAL A 56 -2.64 -6.46 -1.60
CA VAL A 56 -2.00 -6.16 -0.31
C VAL A 56 -1.22 -7.39 0.19
N SER A 57 -1.82 -8.58 0.18
CA SER A 57 -1.21 -9.78 0.77
C SER A 57 -0.09 -10.40 -0.08
N TRP A 58 -0.18 -10.31 -1.40
CA TRP A 58 0.75 -10.99 -2.31
C TRP A 58 1.78 -10.08 -2.95
N ASN A 59 1.48 -8.79 -3.11
CA ASN A 59 2.41 -7.83 -3.67
C ASN A 59 3.03 -6.98 -2.55
N ILE A 60 2.21 -6.23 -1.80
CA ILE A 60 2.73 -5.23 -0.85
C ILE A 60 3.40 -5.87 0.37
N GLN A 61 2.72 -6.79 1.06
CA GLN A 61 3.25 -7.47 2.25
C GLN A 61 4.42 -8.43 1.95
N LYS A 62 4.66 -8.71 0.66
CA LYS A 62 5.78 -9.56 0.21
C LYS A 62 6.99 -8.76 -0.25
N LEU A 63 6.88 -7.44 -0.36
CA LEU A 63 8.05 -6.61 -0.61
C LEU A 63 9.03 -6.76 0.56
N ASP A 64 10.29 -6.94 0.22
CA ASP A 64 11.36 -7.01 1.21
C ASP A 64 11.34 -5.76 2.11
N LYS A 65 11.66 -5.93 3.40
CA LYS A 65 11.70 -4.87 4.42
C LYS A 65 10.36 -4.23 4.78
N VAL A 66 9.23 -4.68 4.21
CA VAL A 66 7.91 -4.30 4.72
C VAL A 66 7.66 -5.02 6.05
N ARG A 67 7.37 -4.25 7.10
CA ARG A 67 7.15 -4.77 8.46
C ARG A 67 5.68 -4.99 8.77
N SER A 68 4.83 -4.06 8.36
CA SER A 68 3.40 -4.12 8.63
C SER A 68 2.61 -3.25 7.67
N THR A 69 1.34 -3.62 7.49
CA THR A 69 0.38 -2.82 6.73
C THR A 69 -0.95 -2.76 7.47
N ALA A 70 -1.63 -1.62 7.39
CA ALA A 70 -3.02 -1.48 7.79
C ALA A 70 -3.82 -0.90 6.62
N THR A 71 -4.91 -1.58 6.24
CA THR A 71 -5.69 -1.23 5.05
C THR A 71 -7.06 -0.68 5.43
N LEU A 72 -7.37 0.52 4.94
CA LEU A 72 -8.69 1.13 5.02
C LEU A 72 -9.36 1.03 3.66
N ILE A 73 -10.54 0.42 3.61
CA ILE A 73 -11.28 0.24 2.36
C ILE A 73 -12.45 1.22 2.37
N LYS A 74 -12.57 2.00 1.30
CA LYS A 74 -13.65 2.94 1.13
C LYS A 74 -14.97 2.17 1.14
N LYS A 75 -15.88 2.57 2.02
CA LYS A 75 -17.24 2.03 2.05
C LYS A 75 -18.04 2.69 0.93
N ASP A 76 -18.79 1.87 0.18
CA ASP A 76 -19.77 2.39 -0.77
C ASP A 76 -20.89 3.11 0.01
N ASN A 77 -21.28 4.29 -0.47
CA ASN A 77 -22.39 5.08 0.09
C ASN A 77 -23.74 4.50 -0.32
#